data_AF-A0A4R2KJB7-F1
#
_entry.id   AF-A0A4R2KJB7-F1
#
_cell.length_a   1.000
_cell.length_b   1.000
_cell.length_c   1.000
_cell.angle_alpha   90.00
_cell.angle_beta   90.00
_cell.angle_gamma   90.00
#
_symmetry.space_group_name_H-M   'P 1'
#
loop_
_entity.id
_entity.type
_entity.pdbx_description
1 polymer ?
#
loop_
_entity_poly.entity_id
_entity_poly.type
_entity_poly.pdbx_seq_one_letter_code
_entity_poly.pdbx_strand_id
1 'polypeptide(L)'
;MFYLDDMIGFTERVLTYTEGYDKTGFVSSGITYDATLRNLELIGEAATHVPTEVRERYPRVPWRLLVSVCGRSESEYGTEQRPRQADGHI
;
A
#
# COMPACT_ATOMS: atom_id res chain seq x y z
N MET A 1 -3.54 16.37 -9.45
CA MET A 1 -3.90 15.15 -8.70
C MET A 1 -2.71 14.82 -7.81
N PHE A 2 -2.84 15.01 -6.50
CA PHE A 2 -1.76 14.73 -5.55
C PHE A 2 -2.13 13.45 -4.79
N TYR A 3 -1.60 12.32 -5.24
CA TYR A 3 -1.88 11.00 -4.64
C TYR A 3 -1.58 10.95 -3.14
N LEU A 4 -0.64 11.78 -2.66
CA LEU A 4 -0.32 11.90 -1.24
C LEU A 4 -1.47 12.54 -0.44
N ASP A 5 -2.10 13.58 -0.97
CA ASP A 5 -3.28 14.19 -0.33
C ASP A 5 -4.46 13.21 -0.30
N ASP A 6 -4.64 12.44 -1.37
CA ASP A 6 -5.67 11.38 -1.40
C ASP A 6 -5.41 10.32 -0.33
N MET A 7 -4.16 9.83 -0.21
CA MET A 7 -3.76 8.87 0.82
C MET A 7 -4.00 9.41 2.23
N ILE A 8 -3.70 10.69 2.48
CA ILE A 8 -3.96 11.35 3.76
C ILE A 8 -5.47 11.37 4.04
N GLY A 9 -6.28 11.84 3.08
CA GLY A 9 -7.73 11.91 3.24
C GLY A 9 -8.39 10.55 3.49
N PHE A 10 -7.96 9.49 2.81
CA PHE A 10 -8.44 8.13 3.08
C PHE A 10 -8.02 7.63 4.48
N THR A 11 -6.80 7.98 4.91
CA THR A 11 -6.30 7.62 6.25
C THR A 11 -7.13 8.30 7.34
N GLU A 12 -7.43 9.60 7.19
CA GLU A 12 -8.27 10.34 8.12
C GLU A 12 -9.68 9.73 8.24
N ARG A 13 -10.25 9.27 7.12
CA ARG A 13 -11.55 8.58 7.12
C ARG A 13 -11.49 7.23 7.84
N VAL A 14 -10.45 6.44 7.62
CA VAL A 14 -10.22 5.19 8.36
C VAL A 14 -10.18 5.46 9.86
N LEU A 15 -9.38 6.44 10.29
CA LEU A 15 -9.28 6.81 11.71
C LEU A 15 -10.64 7.20 12.27
N THR A 16 -11.39 8.05 11.56
CA THR A 16 -12.74 8.48 11.96
C THR A 16 -13.73 7.32 12.06
N TYR A 17 -13.71 6.38 11.11
CA TYR A 17 -14.65 5.24 11.09
C TYR A 17 -14.36 4.23 12.19
N THR A 18 -13.09 4.07 12.56
CA THR A 18 -12.69 3.15 13.62
C THR A 18 -12.75 3.77 15.02
N GLU A 19 -12.93 5.08 15.13
CA GLU A 19 -12.98 5.78 16.40
C GLU A 19 -14.16 5.29 17.27
N GLY A 20 -13.88 5.05 18.55
CA GLY A 20 -14.91 4.62 19.52
C GLY A 20 -15.33 3.16 19.40
N TYR A 21 -14.84 2.40 18.42
CA TYR A 21 -15.06 0.96 18.35
C TYR A 21 -13.97 0.18 19.09
N ASP A 22 -14.38 -0.84 19.82
CA ASP A 22 -13.49 -1.96 20.11
C ASP A 22 -13.46 -2.94 18.93
N LYS A 23 -12.60 -3.96 19.00
CA LYS A 23 -12.43 -4.91 17.89
C LYS A 23 -13.73 -5.63 17.53
N THR A 24 -14.51 -6.06 18.53
CA THR A 24 -15.74 -6.83 18.31
C THR A 24 -16.83 -5.95 17.72
N GLY A 25 -17.00 -4.74 18.27
CA GLY A 25 -17.92 -3.72 17.80
C GLY A 25 -17.60 -3.32 16.36
N PHE A 26 -16.33 -3.11 16.02
CA PHE A 26 -15.89 -2.79 14.67
C PHE A 26 -16.26 -3.88 13.67
N VAL A 27 -15.90 -5.14 13.95
CA VAL A 27 -16.17 -6.28 13.04
C VAL A 27 -17.66 -6.56 12.91
N SER A 28 -18.45 -6.28 13.95
CA SER A 28 -19.91 -6.44 13.90
C SER A 28 -20.62 -5.34 13.09
N SER A 29 -19.96 -4.19 12.90
CA SER A 29 -20.51 -3.06 12.15
C SER A 29 -20.18 -3.19 10.67
N GLY A 30 -20.98 -3.98 9.93
CA GLY A 30 -20.72 -4.29 8.51
C GLY A 30 -20.46 -3.06 7.63
N ILE A 31 -21.27 -1.99 7.77
CA ILE A 31 -21.07 -0.75 6.99
C ILE A 31 -19.73 -0.08 7.32
N THR A 32 -19.41 0.06 8.61
CA THR A 32 -18.17 0.71 9.05
C THR A 32 -16.96 -0.13 8.66
N TYR A 33 -17.06 -1.45 8.79
CA TYR A 33 -16.04 -2.40 8.38
C TYR A 33 -15.76 -2.30 6.87
N ASP A 34 -16.80 -2.39 6.05
CA ASP A 34 -16.68 -2.33 4.59
C ASP A 34 -16.15 -0.95 4.13
N ALA A 35 -16.65 0.14 4.73
CA ALA A 35 -16.17 1.49 4.45
C ALA A 35 -14.69 1.65 4.81
N THR A 36 -14.26 1.08 5.94
CA THR A 36 -12.85 1.10 6.37
C THR A 36 -11.99 0.32 5.40
N LEU A 37 -12.38 -0.90 5.05
CA LEU A 37 -11.65 -1.74 4.09
C LEU A 37 -11.51 -1.05 2.73
N ARG A 38 -12.58 -0.42 2.25
CA ARG A 38 -12.56 0.32 0.99
C ARG A 38 -11.57 1.50 1.01
N ASN A 39 -11.49 2.24 2.12
CA ASN A 39 -10.51 3.33 2.23
C ASN A 39 -9.08 2.79 2.29
N LEU A 40 -8.85 1.64 2.93
CA LEU A 40 -7.54 0.97 2.91
C LEU A 40 -7.12 0.58 1.47
N GLU A 41 -8.03 0.00 0.68
CA GLU A 41 -7.76 -0.29 -0.74
C GLU A 41 -7.40 0.96 -1.53
N LEU A 42 -8.13 2.06 -1.31
CA LEU A 42 -7.89 3.34 -1.99
C LEU A 42 -6.53 3.96 -1.61
N ILE A 43 -6.07 3.80 -0.36
CA ILE A 43 -4.70 4.17 0.04
C ILE A 43 -3.68 3.38 -0.77
N GLY A 44 -3.89 2.07 -0.92
CA GLY A 44 -2.98 1.21 -1.69
C GLY A 44 -2.97 1.54 -3.17
N GLU A 45 -4.14 1.81 -3.77
CA GLU A 45 -4.27 2.25 -5.14
C GLU A 45 -3.54 3.59 -5.34
N ALA A 46 -3.79 4.59 -4.50
CA ALA A 46 -3.10 5.86 -4.60
C ALA A 46 -1.57 5.71 -4.45
N ALA A 47 -1.13 4.80 -3.58
CA ALA A 47 0.29 4.47 -3.42
C ALA A 47 0.91 3.86 -4.68
N THR A 48 0.17 3.13 -5.53
CA THR A 48 0.69 2.57 -6.79
C THR A 48 0.98 3.65 -7.84
N HIS A 49 0.35 4.81 -7.73
CA HIS A 49 0.51 5.94 -8.64
C HIS A 49 1.57 6.97 -8.19
N VAL A 50 2.12 6.85 -6.97
CA VAL A 50 3.20 7.74 -6.49
C VAL A 50 4.48 7.47 -7.31
N PRO A 51 5.14 8.48 -7.91
CA PRO A 51 6.37 8.25 -8.71
C PRO A 51 7.50 7.58 -7.92
N THR A 52 8.29 6.74 -8.58
CA THR A 52 9.39 5.98 -7.96
C THR A 52 10.42 6.90 -7.32
N GLU A 53 10.72 8.05 -7.93
CA GLU A 53 11.66 9.05 -7.41
C GLU A 53 11.22 9.59 -6.04
N VAL A 54 9.91 9.73 -5.82
CA VAL A 54 9.35 10.14 -4.53
C VAL A 54 9.49 8.99 -3.52
N ARG A 55 9.21 7.76 -3.94
CA ARG A 55 9.32 6.58 -3.05
C ARG A 55 10.76 6.37 -2.58
N GLU A 56 11.72 6.49 -3.48
CA GLU A 56 13.16 6.39 -3.22
C GLU A 56 13.67 7.51 -2.33
N ARG A 57 13.14 8.73 -2.49
CA ARG A 57 13.46 9.87 -1.62
C ARG A 57 12.95 9.70 -0.19
N TYR A 58 11.87 8.95 0.00
CA TYR A 58 11.25 8.71 1.31
C TYR A 58 11.20 7.21 1.66
N PRO A 59 12.35 6.52 1.82
CA PRO A 59 12.40 5.07 2.01
C PRO A 59 11.91 4.63 3.40
N ARG A 60 11.72 5.57 4.34
CA ARG A 60 11.13 5.31 5.66
C ARG A 60 9.62 5.01 5.60
N VAL A 61 8.95 5.48 4.54
CA VAL A 61 7.55 5.13 4.30
C VAL A 61 7.52 3.70 3.75
N PRO A 62 6.72 2.78 4.31
CA PRO A 62 6.69 1.39 3.89
C PRO A 62 5.88 1.23 2.58
N TRP A 63 6.35 1.80 1.48
CA TRP A 63 5.64 1.85 0.19
C TRP A 63 5.15 0.48 -0.28
N ARG A 64 5.98 -0.55 -0.13
CA ARG A 64 5.61 -1.93 -0.52
C ARG A 64 4.41 -2.45 0.28
N LEU A 65 4.34 -2.12 1.57
CA LEU A 65 3.20 -2.49 2.41
C LEU A 65 1.95 -1.74 1.95
N LEU A 66 2.05 -0.44 1.71
CA LEU A 66 0.91 0.37 1.28
C LEU A 66 0.33 -0.14 -0.05
N VAL A 67 1.17 -0.41 -1.05
CA VAL A 67 0.74 -0.98 -2.34
C VAL A 67 0.10 -2.36 -2.17
N SER A 68 0.61 -3.20 -1.26
CA SER A 68 0.07 -4.55 -1.05
C SER A 68 -1.38 -4.57 -0.57
N VAL A 69 -1.85 -3.50 0.08
CA VAL A 69 -3.23 -3.36 0.57
C VAL A 69 -4.25 -3.33 -0.58
N CYS A 70 -3.87 -2.89 -1.79
CA CYS A 70 -4.76 -2.83 -2.94
C CYS A 70 -5.07 -4.20 -3.58
N GLY A 71 -4.32 -5.25 -3.25
CA GLY A 71 -4.46 -6.57 -3.87
C GLY A 71 -4.02 -6.66 -5.35
N ARG A 72 -3.78 -5.53 -6.02
CA ARG A 72 -3.08 -5.44 -7.31
C ARG A 72 -1.57 -5.37 -7.10
N SER A 73 -1.00 -6.41 -6.52
CA SER A 73 0.44 -6.63 -6.66
C SER A 73 0.69 -7.17 -8.07
N GLU A 74 0.70 -6.30 -9.08
CA GLU A 74 1.38 -6.66 -10.31
C GLU A 74 2.88 -6.75 -10.01
N SER A 75 3.40 -7.94 -10.33
CA SER A 75 4.79 -8.30 -10.55
C SER A 75 5.68 -7.12 -10.99
N GLU A 76 6.99 -7.24 -10.75
CA GLU A 76 8.07 -6.39 -11.31
C GLU A 76 8.58 -5.22 -10.44
N TYR A 77 9.17 -5.53 -9.29
CA TYR A 77 10.35 -4.79 -8.81
C TYR A 77 11.37 -5.79 -8.22
N GLY A 78 12.04 -6.49 -9.13
CA GLY A 78 13.05 -7.48 -8.79
C GLY A 78 13.64 -8.20 -10.01
N THR A 79 13.93 -7.47 -11.10
CA THR A 79 14.73 -8.01 -12.21
C THR A 79 16.08 -7.30 -12.23
N GLU A 80 16.99 -7.73 -11.37
CA GLU A 80 18.44 -7.42 -11.40
C GLU A 80 19.08 -8.32 -10.32
N GLN A 81 20.03 -9.24 -10.48
CA GLN A 81 20.82 -9.80 -11.58
C GLN A 81 21.30 -11.17 -11.05
N ARG A 82 21.05 -12.26 -11.78
CA ARG A 82 21.79 -13.50 -11.54
C ARG A 82 23.11 -13.36 -12.32
N PRO A 83 24.30 -13.30 -11.69
CA PRO A 83 25.52 -13.27 -12.47
C PRO A 83 25.59 -14.59 -13.26
N ARG A 84 25.74 -14.49 -14.59
CA ARG A 84 26.22 -15.61 -15.39
C ARG A 84 27.60 -15.94 -14.86
N GLN A 85 27.73 -17.02 -14.09
CA GLN A 85 29.03 -17.67 -14.03
C GLN A 85 29.27 -18.25 -15.41
N ALA A 86 30.27 -17.68 -16.06
CA ALA A 86 30.78 -18.06 -17.35
C ALA A 86 31.29 -19.50 -17.31
N ASP A 87 31.09 -20.18 -18.44
CA ASP A 87 31.82 -21.37 -18.80
C ASP A 87 33.33 -21.16 -18.57
N GLY A 88 33.88 -21.93 -17.64
CA GLY A 88 35.31 -22.06 -17.42
C GLY A 88 35.71 -23.49 -17.72
N HIS A 89 36.18 -23.72 -18.94
CA HIS A 89 37.05 -24.84 -19.29
C HIS A 89 38.11 -25.06 -18.21
N ILE A 90 38.22 -26.29 -17.66
CA ILE A 90 39.43 -27.15 -17.66
C ILE A 90 38.97 -28.61 -17.58
#